data_AF-A0A0G4MBZ5-F1
#
_entry.id   AF-A0A0G4MBZ5-F1
#
_cell.length_a   1.000
_cell.length_b   1.000
_cell.length_c   1.000
_cell.angle_alpha   90.00
_cell.angle_beta   90.00
_cell.angle_gamma   90.00
#
_symmetry.space_group_name_H-M   'P 1'
#
loop_
_entity.id
_entity.type
_entity.pdbx_description
1 polymer ?
#
loop_
_entity_poly.entity_id
_entity_poly.type
_entity_poly.pdbx_seq_one_letter_code
_entity_poly.pdbx_strand_id
1 'polypeptide(L)'
;MSGPHTAFFYGTLMEPRVFFRVVQGTSHPSDVIKSLYTFTPAVLHDHCRHRVQGEDYPGVIPEEGQSVLGSFVTGLTDANIQKLDSFEGSEYDRRAVKVKLVTKLGNAQGVGQVEGEEEETTTYIFIHSNRIERGEWDFEHFRKEKLHMWAREEIFFSEGKLDPPHC
;
A
#
# COMPACT_ATOMS: atom_id res chain seq x y z
N MET A 1 -13.19 -15.70 11.84
CA MET A 1 -13.26 -16.23 10.46
C MET A 1 -12.47 -15.27 9.59
N SER A 2 -11.54 -15.77 8.79
CA SER A 2 -10.81 -14.95 7.82
C SER A 2 -11.79 -14.48 6.74
N GLY A 3 -11.66 -13.24 6.28
CA GLY A 3 -12.60 -12.65 5.32
C GLY A 3 -12.38 -13.15 3.88
N PRO A 4 -13.41 -13.10 3.02
CA PRO A 4 -13.35 -13.66 1.67
C PRO A 4 -12.58 -12.80 0.67
N HIS A 5 -12.25 -11.55 1.02
CA HIS A 5 -11.67 -10.60 0.09
C HIS A 5 -10.15 -10.68 0.08
N THR A 6 -9.60 -10.29 -1.07
CA THR A 6 -8.17 -10.14 -1.31
C THR A 6 -7.89 -8.74 -1.85
N ALA A 7 -6.71 -8.21 -1.53
CA ALA A 7 -6.25 -6.97 -2.12
C ALA A 7 -4.74 -7.02 -2.37
N PHE A 8 -4.28 -6.28 -3.37
CA PHE A 8 -2.88 -6.02 -3.64
C PHE A 8 -2.50 -4.62 -3.18
N PHE A 9 -1.41 -4.54 -2.42
CA PHE A 9 -0.85 -3.28 -1.93
C PHE A 9 0.56 -3.08 -2.47
N TYR A 10 0.87 -1.86 -2.89
CA TYR A 10 2.14 -1.49 -3.54
C TYR A 10 2.83 -0.28 -2.89
N GLY A 11 2.29 0.22 -1.77
CA GLY A 11 2.77 1.42 -1.08
C GLY A 11 2.82 1.27 0.43
N THR A 12 2.29 2.24 1.15
CA THR A 12 2.37 2.31 2.63
C THR A 12 1.72 1.10 3.32
N LEU A 13 0.65 0.55 2.75
CA LEU A 13 -0.06 -0.63 3.24
C LEU A 13 0.71 -1.95 3.06
N MET A 14 1.84 -1.95 2.35
CA MET A 14 2.75 -3.11 2.33
C MET A 14 3.39 -3.36 3.69
N GLU A 15 3.48 -2.34 4.55
CA GLU A 15 3.96 -2.51 5.92
C GLU A 15 2.82 -2.97 6.83
N PRO A 16 2.91 -4.18 7.43
CA PRO A 16 1.85 -4.73 8.27
C PRO A 16 1.39 -3.79 9.39
N ARG A 17 2.30 -3.00 9.97
CA ARG A 17 1.92 -2.03 11.02
C ARG A 17 0.95 -0.97 10.53
N VAL A 18 1.16 -0.42 9.33
CA VAL A 18 0.28 0.58 8.72
C VAL A 18 -1.05 -0.08 8.35
N PHE A 19 -1.00 -1.26 7.74
CA PHE A 19 -2.19 -2.05 7.43
C PHE A 19 -3.07 -2.29 8.67
N PHE A 20 -2.49 -2.83 9.75
CA PHE A 20 -3.24 -3.11 10.97
C PHE A 20 -3.80 -1.85 11.62
N ARG A 21 -3.06 -0.74 11.61
CA ARG A 21 -3.58 0.55 12.08
C ARG A 21 -4.85 0.95 11.34
N VAL A 22 -4.88 0.80 10.02
CA VAL A 22 -6.07 1.13 9.21
C VAL A 22 -7.21 0.15 9.45
N VAL A 23 -6.97 -1.16 9.36
CA VAL A 23 -8.06 -2.14 9.38
C VAL A 23 -8.53 -2.52 10.80
N GLN A 24 -7.66 -2.43 11.80
CA GLN A 24 -7.91 -2.81 13.20
C GLN A 24 -7.85 -1.63 14.17
N GLY A 25 -7.35 -0.46 13.76
CA GLY A 25 -7.23 0.72 14.64
C GLY A 25 -6.00 0.69 15.55
N THR A 26 -5.13 -0.32 15.44
CA THR A 26 -3.87 -0.43 16.20
C THR A 26 -2.76 -0.99 15.32
N SER A 27 -1.54 -0.50 15.52
CA SER A 27 -0.36 -0.98 14.80
C SER A 27 0.16 -2.32 15.36
N HIS A 28 -0.33 -2.75 16.54
CA HIS A 28 0.15 -3.93 17.26
C HIS A 28 -1.00 -4.82 17.73
N PRO A 29 -1.81 -5.39 16.80
CA PRO A 29 -2.86 -6.31 17.18
C PRO A 29 -2.27 -7.61 17.76
N SER A 30 -3.09 -8.39 18.47
CA SER A 30 -2.68 -9.68 18.99
C SER A 30 -2.33 -10.67 17.87
N ASP A 31 -1.50 -11.68 18.17
CA ASP A 31 -1.06 -12.64 17.16
C ASP A 31 -2.21 -13.46 16.56
N VAL A 32 -3.31 -13.62 17.32
CA VAL A 32 -4.56 -14.23 16.83
C VAL A 32 -5.21 -13.38 15.75
N ILE A 33 -5.14 -12.06 15.83
CA ILE A 33 -5.67 -11.17 14.78
C ILE A 33 -4.71 -11.16 13.59
N LYS A 34 -3.39 -11.13 13.83
CA LYS A 34 -2.39 -11.16 12.76
C LYS A 34 -2.54 -12.43 11.89
N SER A 35 -2.80 -13.58 12.52
CA SER A 35 -2.95 -14.85 11.80
C SER A 35 -4.22 -14.95 10.93
N LEU A 36 -5.13 -13.99 11.01
CA LEU A 36 -6.28 -13.90 10.11
C LEU A 36 -5.91 -13.41 8.71
N TYR A 37 -4.73 -12.78 8.57
CA TYR A 37 -4.26 -12.15 7.35
C TYR A 37 -2.98 -12.83 6.87
N THR A 38 -2.90 -13.09 5.56
CA THR A 38 -1.69 -13.62 4.93
C THR A 38 -1.15 -12.59 3.96
N PHE A 39 0.14 -12.26 4.09
CA PHE A 39 0.85 -11.36 3.19
C PHE A 39 1.78 -12.21 2.32
N THR A 40 1.50 -12.23 1.02
CA THR A 40 2.31 -12.94 0.03
C THR A 40 2.89 -11.94 -0.95
N PRO A 41 4.22 -11.92 -1.19
CA PRO A 41 4.79 -11.05 -2.20
C PRO A 41 4.19 -11.38 -3.57
N ALA A 42 3.85 -10.36 -4.36
CA ALA A 42 3.22 -10.53 -5.67
C ALA A 42 3.62 -9.42 -6.63
N VAL A 43 3.49 -9.66 -7.93
CA VAL A 43 3.81 -8.72 -9.00
C VAL A 43 2.55 -8.34 -9.74
N LEU A 44 2.34 -7.04 -9.90
CA LEU A 44 1.36 -6.48 -10.82
C LEU A 44 2.07 -6.06 -12.10
N HIS A 45 1.71 -6.68 -13.22
CA HIS A 45 2.25 -6.36 -14.54
C HIS A 45 1.48 -5.21 -15.21
N ASP A 46 2.11 -4.56 -16.19
CA ASP A 46 1.55 -3.43 -16.96
C ASP A 46 1.14 -2.23 -16.12
N HIS A 47 1.85 -2.04 -15.01
CA HIS A 47 1.67 -0.94 -14.09
C HIS A 47 3.04 -0.43 -13.65
N CYS A 48 3.13 0.86 -13.35
CA CYS A 48 4.33 1.49 -12.82
C CYS A 48 4.01 2.25 -11.54
N ARG A 49 4.92 2.12 -10.55
CA ARG A 49 4.82 2.80 -9.26
C ARG A 49 5.67 4.06 -9.30
N HIS A 50 5.02 5.19 -9.11
CA HIS A 50 5.67 6.48 -9.08
C HIS A 50 5.47 7.19 -7.75
N ARG A 51 6.32 8.19 -7.50
CA ARG A 51 6.13 9.12 -6.41
C ARG A 51 5.05 10.15 -6.75
N VAL A 52 4.17 10.46 -5.79
CA VAL A 52 3.22 11.56 -5.91
C VAL A 52 3.89 12.88 -5.50
N GLN A 53 3.69 13.93 -6.27
CA GLN A 53 4.29 15.24 -6.08
C GLN A 53 3.97 15.83 -4.70
N GLY A 54 5.02 16.10 -3.93
CA GLY A 54 4.92 16.70 -2.60
C GLY A 54 4.46 15.74 -1.49
N GLU A 55 4.26 14.46 -1.81
CA GLU A 55 3.68 13.47 -0.89
C GLU A 55 4.68 12.37 -0.54
N ASP A 56 4.45 11.73 0.60
CA ASP A 56 5.27 10.60 1.10
C ASP A 56 4.74 9.22 0.62
N TYR A 57 3.60 9.20 -0.08
CA TYR A 57 2.97 7.98 -0.59
C TYR A 57 3.12 7.82 -2.11
N PRO A 58 3.19 6.57 -2.62
CA PRO A 58 3.29 6.31 -4.05
C PRO A 58 1.92 6.21 -4.72
N GLY A 59 1.88 6.55 -6.01
CA GLY A 59 0.76 6.28 -6.90
C GLY A 59 1.13 5.22 -7.92
N VAL A 60 0.25 4.24 -8.14
CA VAL A 60 0.38 3.30 -9.26
C VAL A 60 -0.57 3.70 -10.38
N ILE A 61 -0.04 3.72 -11.60
CA ILE A 61 -0.80 3.94 -12.83
C ILE A 61 -0.52 2.81 -13.84
N PRO A 62 -1.44 2.54 -14.77
CA PRO A 62 -1.19 1.61 -15.87
C PRO A 62 -0.05 2.13 -16.76
N GLU A 63 0.94 1.27 -17.01
CA GLU A 63 2.08 1.53 -17.89
C GLU A 63 2.60 0.20 -18.44
N GLU A 64 2.40 -0.01 -19.75
CA GLU A 64 2.74 -1.28 -20.41
C GLU A 64 4.23 -1.61 -20.33
N GLY A 65 4.54 -2.87 -20.06
CA GLY A 65 5.92 -3.37 -19.97
C GLY A 65 6.66 -3.00 -18.68
N GLN A 66 6.01 -2.31 -17.74
CA GLN A 66 6.48 -2.15 -16.37
C GLN A 66 5.83 -3.19 -15.44
N SER A 67 6.42 -3.36 -14.27
CA SER A 67 5.87 -4.22 -13.23
C SER A 67 6.11 -3.64 -11.84
N VAL A 68 5.18 -3.90 -10.93
CA VAL A 68 5.23 -3.43 -9.54
C VAL A 68 5.25 -4.63 -8.61
N LEU A 69 6.33 -4.76 -7.85
CA LEU A 69 6.40 -5.67 -6.72
C LEU A 69 5.65 -5.08 -5.52
N GLY A 70 4.72 -5.86 -4.97
CA GLY A 70 3.90 -5.49 -3.82
C GLY A 70 3.56 -6.69 -2.95
N SER A 71 2.49 -6.57 -2.18
CA SER A 71 1.97 -7.60 -1.29
C SER A 71 0.52 -7.91 -1.62
N PHE A 72 0.27 -9.16 -1.98
CA PHE A 72 -1.06 -9.75 -2.05
C PHE A 72 -1.50 -10.17 -0.64
N VAL A 73 -2.62 -9.60 -0.18
CA VAL A 73 -3.14 -9.81 1.17
C VAL A 73 -4.48 -10.50 1.11
N THR A 74 -4.61 -11.60 1.84
CA THR A 74 -5.87 -12.34 1.99
C THR A 74 -6.43 -12.20 3.41
N GLY A 75 -7.70 -12.57 3.55
CA GLY A 75 -8.39 -12.54 4.85
C GLY A 75 -9.12 -11.24 5.16
N LEU A 76 -9.34 -10.41 4.14
CA LEU A 76 -10.02 -9.13 4.26
C LEU A 76 -11.53 -9.35 4.37
N THR A 77 -12.14 -8.79 5.42
CA THR A 77 -13.60 -8.76 5.58
C THR A 77 -14.20 -7.53 4.90
N ASP A 78 -15.51 -7.51 4.66
CA ASP A 78 -16.19 -6.31 4.12
C ASP A 78 -15.91 -5.05 4.95
N ALA A 79 -15.83 -5.19 6.28
CA ALA A 79 -15.49 -4.09 7.17
C ALA A 79 -14.04 -3.61 6.98
N ASN A 80 -13.10 -4.50 6.65
CA ASN A 80 -11.73 -4.10 6.33
C ASN A 80 -11.70 -3.33 5.01
N ILE A 81 -12.42 -3.83 4.01
CA ILE A 81 -12.55 -3.20 2.70
C ILE A 81 -13.11 -1.77 2.82
N GLN A 82 -14.18 -1.57 3.60
CA GLN A 82 -14.74 -0.23 3.83
C GLN A 82 -13.77 0.74 4.52
N LYS A 83 -12.96 0.25 5.48
CA LYS A 83 -11.93 1.07 6.15
C LYS A 83 -10.81 1.45 5.18
N LEU A 84 -10.42 0.53 4.30
CA LEU A 84 -9.42 0.78 3.27
C LEU A 84 -9.94 1.82 2.26
N ASP A 85 -11.18 1.69 1.78
CA ASP A 85 -11.80 2.69 0.90
C ASP A 85 -11.83 4.08 1.55
N SER A 86 -12.14 4.15 2.85
CA SER A 86 -12.16 5.41 3.59
C SER A 86 -10.76 6.01 3.79
N PHE A 87 -9.73 5.16 3.88
CA PHE A 87 -8.34 5.57 4.06
C PHE A 87 -7.71 6.08 2.77
N GLU A 88 -7.94 5.39 1.66
CA GLU A 88 -7.45 5.79 0.33
C GLU A 88 -8.19 7.02 -0.21
N GLY A 89 -9.45 7.19 0.22
CA GLY A 89 -10.25 8.38 -0.07
C GLY A 89 -10.60 8.51 -1.56
N SER A 90 -10.76 9.76 -2.02
CA SER A 90 -11.12 10.04 -3.41
C SER A 90 -9.94 10.09 -4.37
N GLU A 91 -8.71 9.90 -3.89
CA GLU A 91 -7.48 9.99 -4.71
C GLU A 91 -7.15 8.68 -5.43
N TYR A 92 -7.81 7.58 -5.03
CA TYR A 92 -7.62 6.28 -5.63
C TYR A 92 -8.96 5.62 -5.97
N ASP A 93 -8.93 4.85 -7.06
CA ASP A 93 -10.05 4.04 -7.52
C ASP A 93 -9.73 2.57 -7.31
N ARG A 94 -10.63 1.83 -6.64
CA ARG A 94 -10.42 0.40 -6.41
C ARG A 94 -10.79 -0.38 -7.67
N ARG A 95 -9.81 -1.02 -8.28
CA ARG A 95 -9.96 -1.78 -9.53
C ARG A 95 -9.61 -3.24 -9.36
N ALA A 96 -10.32 -4.10 -10.08
CA ALA A 96 -9.95 -5.49 -10.23
C ALA A 96 -8.69 -5.60 -11.10
N VAL A 97 -7.71 -6.36 -10.64
CA VAL A 97 -6.43 -6.60 -11.31
C VAL A 97 -6.01 -8.05 -11.16
N LYS A 98 -5.03 -8.45 -11.98
CA LYS A 98 -4.40 -9.76 -11.92
C LYS A 98 -2.97 -9.60 -11.45
N VAL A 99 -2.60 -10.38 -10.43
CA VAL A 99 -1.25 -10.35 -9.85
C VAL A 99 -0.66 -11.74 -9.87
N LYS A 100 0.65 -11.83 -10.07
CA LYS A 100 1.38 -13.10 -9.99
C LYS A 100 2.07 -13.22 -8.64
N LEU A 101 1.74 -14.28 -7.91
CA LEU A 101 2.36 -14.55 -6.62
C LEU A 101 3.84 -14.87 -6.81
N VAL A 102 4.71 -14.32 -5.98
CA VAL A 102 6.14 -14.57 -6.03
C VAL A 102 6.46 -15.74 -5.13
N THR A 103 6.92 -16.84 -5.74
CA THR A 103 7.34 -18.05 -5.02
C THR A 103 8.78 -17.95 -4.51
N LYS A 104 9.60 -17.13 -5.18
CA LYS A 104 10.97 -16.84 -4.78
C LYS A 104 11.29 -15.37 -5.04
N LEU A 105 11.62 -14.63 -3.99
CA LEU A 105 12.02 -13.23 -4.12
C LEU A 105 13.40 -13.13 -4.77
N GLY A 106 13.52 -12.25 -5.76
CA GLY A 106 14.80 -11.91 -6.39
C GLY A 106 15.61 -10.93 -5.56
N ASN A 107 16.66 -10.37 -6.16
CA ASN A 107 17.38 -9.23 -5.58
C ASN A 107 16.58 -7.91 -5.75
N ALA A 108 17.13 -6.78 -5.30
CA ALA A 108 16.49 -5.48 -5.38
C ALA A 108 16.13 -5.03 -6.81
N GLN A 109 16.77 -5.61 -7.84
CA GLN A 109 16.48 -5.35 -9.25
C GLN A 109 15.51 -6.39 -9.86
N GLY A 110 14.89 -7.25 -9.04
CA GLY A 110 14.00 -8.32 -9.48
C GLY A 110 14.71 -9.52 -10.13
N VAL A 111 16.04 -9.51 -10.21
CA VAL A 111 16.81 -10.59 -10.84
C VAL A 111 16.74 -11.84 -9.97
N GLY A 112 16.34 -12.96 -10.58
CA GLY A 112 16.16 -14.25 -9.89
C GLY A 112 14.81 -14.39 -9.19
N GLN A 113 13.90 -13.43 -9.36
CA GLN A 113 12.52 -13.56 -8.94
C GLN A 113 11.81 -14.65 -9.73
N VAL A 114 11.04 -15.49 -9.04
CA VAL A 114 10.22 -16.53 -9.66
C VAL A 114 8.76 -16.25 -9.36
N GLU A 115 8.02 -15.93 -10.41
CA GLU A 115 6.57 -15.78 -10.38
C GLU A 115 5.91 -17.16 -10.48
N GLY A 116 4.84 -17.35 -9.71
CA GLY A 116 4.04 -18.56 -9.66
C GLY A 116 2.64 -18.31 -10.20
N GLU A 117 1.64 -18.70 -9.41
CA GLU A 117 0.23 -18.62 -9.78
C GLU A 117 -0.24 -17.17 -9.94
N GLU A 118 -1.19 -16.98 -10.86
CA GLU A 118 -1.87 -15.71 -11.08
C GLU A 118 -3.19 -15.70 -10.32
N GLU A 119 -3.45 -14.61 -9.60
CA GLU A 119 -4.63 -14.43 -8.76
C GLU A 119 -5.38 -13.15 -9.15
N GLU A 120 -6.72 -13.24 -9.16
CA GLU A 120 -7.59 -12.08 -9.33
C GLU A 120 -7.84 -11.40 -7.98
N THR A 121 -7.63 -10.09 -7.94
CA THR A 121 -7.73 -9.32 -6.70
C THR A 121 -8.12 -7.87 -6.97
N THR A 122 -8.20 -7.06 -5.93
CA THR A 122 -8.42 -5.63 -6.05
C THR A 122 -7.19 -4.84 -5.66
N THR A 123 -6.94 -3.73 -6.33
CA THR A 123 -5.89 -2.77 -5.96
C THR A 123 -6.47 -1.37 -6.06
N TYR A 124 -5.84 -0.44 -5.35
CA TYR A 124 -6.13 0.98 -5.51
C TYR A 124 -5.30 1.51 -6.70
N ILE A 125 -5.88 2.32 -7.58
CA ILE A 125 -5.18 2.91 -8.73
C ILE A 125 -5.29 4.42 -8.60
N PHE A 126 -4.16 5.12 -8.70
CA PHE A 126 -4.13 6.56 -8.51
C PHE A 126 -4.82 7.27 -9.68
N ILE A 127 -5.79 8.13 -9.39
CA ILE A 127 -6.60 8.76 -10.46
C ILE A 127 -5.96 10.03 -11.02
N HIS A 128 -5.04 10.66 -10.28
CA HIS A 128 -4.46 11.96 -10.62
C HIS A 128 -3.07 11.83 -11.27
N SER A 129 -3.01 11.25 -12.47
CA SER A 129 -1.73 11.03 -13.18
C SER A 129 -0.90 12.31 -13.41
N ASN A 130 -1.53 13.49 -13.39
CA ASN A 130 -0.85 14.80 -13.47
C ASN A 130 -0.06 15.18 -12.21
N ARG A 131 -0.29 14.53 -11.07
CA ARG A 131 0.45 14.72 -9.81
C ARG A 131 1.59 13.71 -9.66
N ILE A 132 1.86 12.88 -10.66
CA ILE A 132 2.93 11.90 -10.62
C ILE A 132 4.25 12.56 -11.01
N GLU A 133 5.26 12.41 -10.15
CA GLU A 133 6.64 12.77 -10.47
C GLU A 133 7.36 11.62 -11.17
N ARG A 134 8.23 11.96 -12.13
CA ARG A 134 9.15 10.99 -12.74
C ARG A 134 10.20 10.57 -11.71
N GLY A 135 9.95 9.44 -11.05
CA GLY A 135 10.88 8.80 -10.13
C GLY A 135 10.24 7.57 -9.49
N GLU A 136 11.00 6.48 -9.39
CA GLU A 136 10.56 5.29 -8.68
C GLU A 136 10.46 5.58 -7.18
N TRP A 137 9.38 5.12 -6.55
CA TRP A 137 9.24 5.19 -5.11
C TRP A 137 9.98 4.04 -4.44
N ASP A 138 10.89 4.38 -3.53
CA ASP A 138 11.71 3.43 -2.76
C ASP A 138 11.02 3.05 -1.43
N PHE A 139 10.59 1.79 -1.37
CA PHE A 139 9.93 1.23 -0.19
C PHE A 139 10.85 1.19 1.04
N GLU A 140 12.15 0.92 0.86
CA GLU A 140 13.08 0.83 1.98
C GLU A 140 13.36 2.21 2.57
N HIS A 141 13.42 3.24 1.71
CA HIS A 141 13.50 4.63 2.15
C HIS A 141 12.26 5.02 2.98
N PHE A 142 11.05 4.69 2.51
CA PHE A 142 9.82 4.92 3.28
C PHE A 142 9.86 4.21 4.63
N ARG A 143 10.24 2.93 4.65
CA ARG A 143 10.31 2.12 5.86
C ARG A 143 11.27 2.71 6.89
N LYS A 144 12.40 3.25 6.44
CA LYS A 144 13.42 3.81 7.33
C LYS A 144 13.08 5.21 7.83
N GLU A 145 12.64 6.09 6.93
CA GLU A 145 12.51 7.52 7.22
C GLU A 145 11.11 7.93 7.66
N LYS A 146 10.06 7.23 7.17
CA LYS A 146 8.67 7.70 7.29
C LYS A 146 7.79 6.78 8.11
N LEU A 147 8.14 5.49 8.24
CA LEU A 147 7.36 4.51 8.98
C LEU A 147 6.91 4.98 10.37
N HIS A 148 7.79 5.67 11.11
CA HIS A 148 7.48 6.14 12.45
C HIS A 148 6.31 7.14 12.51
N MET A 149 6.08 7.92 11.44
CA MET A 149 4.93 8.84 11.35
C MET A 149 3.64 8.10 10.98
N TRP A 150 3.74 7.11 10.10
CA TRP A 150 2.58 6.36 9.59
C TRP A 150 2.11 5.23 10.53
N ALA A 151 3.02 4.66 11.32
CA ALA A 151 2.72 3.61 12.29
C ALA A 151 2.44 4.14 13.70
N ARG A 152 2.53 5.45 13.94
CA ARG A 152 2.22 6.06 15.23
C ARG A 152 0.70 6.01 15.50
N GLU A 153 0.35 5.61 16.71
CA GLU A 153 -1.04 5.59 17.19
C GLU A 153 -1.57 7.01 17.48
N GLU A 154 -0.70 8.02 17.54
CA GLU A 154 -1.08 9.43 17.66
C GLU A 154 -0.22 10.32 16.74
N ILE A 155 -0.88 11.13 15.91
CA ILE A 155 -0.62 12.57 15.71
C ILE A 155 -1.89 13.19 15.07
N PHE A 156 -2.57 13.97 15.91
CA PHE A 156 -3.20 15.26 15.67
C PHE A 156 -3.60 15.66 14.23
N PHE A 157 -4.87 16.04 14.10
CA PHE A 157 -5.37 16.99 13.11
C PHE A 157 -4.33 18.10 12.86
N SER A 158 -4.01 18.34 11.59
CA SER A 158 -3.37 19.59 11.18
C SER A 158 -4.36 20.73 11.40
N GLU A 159 -4.38 21.31 12.60
CA GLU A 159 -4.93 22.66 12.73
C GLU A 159 -3.93 23.67 12.18
N GLY A 160 -4.47 24.55 11.35
CA GLY A 160 -3.75 25.54 10.59
C GLY A 160 -2.91 26.47 11.45
N LYS A 161 -1.77 26.81 10.86
CA LYS A 161 -1.00 28.03 11.01
C LYS A 161 -1.78 29.19 11.69
N LEU A 162 -1.34 29.60 12.87
CA LEU A 162 -1.56 30.95 13.37
C LEU A 162 -0.22 31.46 13.89
N ASP A 163 0.44 32.25 13.05
CA ASP A 163 1.62 33.03 13.41
C ASP A 163 1.20 34.06 14.49
N PRO A 164 1.89 34.17 15.64
CA PRO A 164 1.65 35.29 16.54
C PRO A 164 2.29 36.56 15.94
N PRO A 165 1.65 37.74 16.09
CA PRO A 165 2.17 38.98 15.54
C PRO A 165 3.45 39.38 16.26
N HIS A 166 4.46 39.75 15.46
CA HIS A 166 5.53 40.64 15.90
C HIS A 166 4.92 41.95 16.39
N CYS A 167 5.00 42.23 17.69
CA CYS A 167 5.49 43.50 18.24
C CYS A 167 5.72 43.38 19.75
#